data_AF-V9KM64-F1
#
_entry.id   AF-V9KM64-F1
#
_cell.length_a   1.000
_cell.length_b   1.000
_cell.length_c   1.000
_cell.angle_alpha   90.00
_cell.angle_beta   90.00
_cell.angle_gamma   90.00
#
_symmetry.space_group_name_H-M   'P 1'
#
loop_
_entity.id
_entity.type
_entity.pdbx_description
1 polymer ?
#
loop_
_entity_poly.entity_id
_entity_poly.type
_entity_poly.pdbx_seq_one_letter_code
_entity_poly.pdbx_strand_id
1 'polypeptide(L)'
;MFEFLLVCYIGTLFGFSLSQDQLMSTGGVWEACDQFTRIPKDNKAAVLSVMSSYASVVKDALEEMEQAQHEDNPDPFSDILDDGDLDARGNQDTYWSEADRQVMAPCLGLMKASKACLKKVSGAVKAHGKTDNLQHIAQLDDLADVTNEISPSIDDLALSLYPPMSHTAVRFNAANLASILKKVLEITKFCHVCSESEANWVEFLNAAIDHNIGKVKNLTQGSI
;
A
#
# COMPACT_ATOMS: atom_id res chain seq x y z
N MET A 1 -4.62 -31.59 11.21
CA MET A 1 -4.97 -31.71 12.66
C MET A 1 -4.69 -33.10 13.22
N PHE A 2 -5.11 -34.19 12.57
CA PHE A 2 -4.85 -35.57 13.05
C PHE A 2 -3.37 -35.97 13.09
N GLU A 3 -2.54 -35.53 12.14
CA GLU A 3 -1.11 -35.89 12.12
C GLU A 3 -0.24 -35.08 13.10
N PHE A 4 -0.62 -33.85 13.45
CA PHE A 4 0.11 -33.04 14.43
C PHE A 4 -0.07 -33.57 15.85
N LEU A 5 -1.30 -34.02 16.16
CA LEU A 5 -1.56 -34.84 17.34
C LEU A 5 -0.73 -36.11 17.26
N LEU A 6 -0.63 -36.81 16.13
CA LEU A 6 0.15 -38.04 16.02
C LEU A 6 1.66 -37.82 16.28
N VAL A 7 2.29 -36.76 15.76
CA VAL A 7 3.72 -36.48 15.98
C VAL A 7 4.00 -36.06 17.44
N CYS A 8 3.16 -35.20 18.01
CA CYS A 8 3.26 -34.85 19.44
C CYS A 8 2.96 -36.05 20.36
N TYR A 9 1.98 -36.88 20.00
CA TYR A 9 1.54 -38.04 20.78
C TYR A 9 2.55 -39.20 20.68
N ILE A 10 3.20 -39.39 19.52
CA ILE A 10 4.31 -40.35 19.34
C ILE A 10 5.53 -39.90 20.16
N GLY A 11 5.89 -38.61 20.15
CA GLY A 11 6.98 -38.09 21.00
C GLY A 11 6.72 -38.31 22.49
N THR A 12 5.47 -38.10 22.92
CA THR A 12 5.04 -38.32 24.32
C THR A 12 4.99 -39.82 24.69
N LEU A 13 4.60 -40.70 23.75
CA LEU A 13 4.55 -42.16 23.96
C LEU A 13 5.94 -42.83 24.00
N PHE A 14 6.94 -42.26 23.34
CA PHE A 14 8.32 -42.80 23.27
C PHE A 14 9.34 -42.06 24.15
N GLY A 15 8.90 -41.10 24.98
CA GLY A 15 9.76 -40.40 25.93
C GLY A 15 10.72 -39.38 25.32
N PHE A 16 10.50 -38.95 24.08
CA PHE A 16 11.27 -37.90 23.44
C PHE A 16 10.56 -36.55 23.56
N SER A 17 11.14 -35.64 24.33
CA SER A 17 10.74 -34.22 24.34
C SER A 17 11.34 -33.53 23.13
N LEU A 18 10.51 -32.98 22.25
CA LEU A 18 10.96 -32.09 21.18
C LEU A 18 11.41 -30.76 21.78
N SER A 19 12.55 -30.23 21.32
CA SER A 19 12.96 -28.88 21.70
C SER A 19 12.03 -27.84 21.09
N GLN A 20 12.02 -26.63 21.65
CA GLN A 20 11.25 -25.50 21.11
C GLN A 20 11.62 -25.20 19.65
N ASP A 21 12.90 -25.31 19.30
CA ASP A 21 13.38 -25.10 17.93
C ASP A 21 12.85 -26.17 16.96
N GLN A 22 12.74 -27.43 17.39
CA GLN A 22 12.17 -28.51 16.59
C GLN A 22 10.67 -28.29 16.34
N LEU A 23 9.95 -27.80 17.35
CA LEU A 23 8.53 -27.45 17.23
C LEU A 23 8.31 -26.24 16.31
N MET A 24 9.11 -25.18 16.45
CA MET A 24 9.04 -24.02 15.56
C MET A 24 9.39 -24.38 14.12
N SER A 25 10.43 -25.20 13.91
CA SER A 25 10.83 -25.68 12.58
C SER A 25 9.73 -26.52 11.92
N THR A 26 9.15 -27.48 12.65
CA THR A 26 8.05 -28.31 12.16
C THR A 26 6.80 -27.47 11.87
N GLY A 27 6.52 -26.48 12.72
CA GLY A 27 5.44 -25.50 12.53
C GLY A 27 5.63 -24.69 11.25
N GLY A 28 6.82 -24.15 11.01
CA GLY A 28 7.14 -23.38 9.80
C GLY A 28 7.04 -24.19 8.51
N VAL A 29 7.53 -25.44 8.52
CA VAL A 29 7.37 -26.35 7.36
C VAL A 29 5.89 -26.63 7.09
N TRP A 30 5.08 -26.85 8.13
CA TRP A 30 3.66 -27.09 7.97
C TRP A 30 2.92 -25.85 7.43
N GLU A 31 3.22 -24.67 7.97
CA GLU A 31 2.66 -23.41 7.49
C GLU A 31 2.99 -23.17 6.01
N ALA A 32 4.23 -23.46 5.59
CA ALA A 32 4.61 -23.41 4.18
C ALA A 32 3.85 -24.43 3.32
N CYS A 33 3.64 -25.66 3.81
CA CYS A 33 2.84 -26.68 3.13
C CYS A 33 1.36 -26.25 2.99
N ASP A 34 0.78 -25.64 4.02
CA ASP A 34 -0.60 -25.14 3.97
C ASP A 34 -0.76 -24.03 2.91
N GLN A 35 0.28 -23.20 2.71
CA GLN A 35 0.28 -22.16 1.67
C GLN A 35 0.25 -22.74 0.25
N PHE A 36 0.77 -23.94 0.01
CA PHE A 36 0.80 -24.56 -1.32
C PHE A 36 -0.60 -24.70 -1.95
N THR A 37 -1.61 -24.92 -1.10
CA THR A 37 -3.02 -25.00 -1.52
C THR A 37 -3.58 -23.66 -2.01
N ARG A 38 -3.00 -22.54 -1.55
CA ARG A 38 -3.42 -21.17 -1.82
C ARG A 38 -2.66 -20.52 -2.98
N ILE A 39 -1.60 -21.17 -3.48
CA ILE A 39 -0.80 -20.64 -4.60
C ILE A 39 -1.68 -20.53 -5.85
N PRO A 40 -1.68 -19.37 -6.53
CA PRO A 40 -2.38 -19.14 -7.79
C PRO A 40 -2.05 -20.21 -8.84
N LYS A 41 -3.05 -20.65 -9.61
CA LYS A 41 -2.88 -21.70 -10.64
C LYS A 41 -2.65 -21.15 -12.05
N ASP A 42 -2.79 -19.85 -12.22
CA ASP A 42 -2.54 -19.14 -13.48
C ASP A 42 -2.06 -17.70 -13.20
N ASN A 43 -1.48 -17.04 -14.22
CA ASN A 43 -0.97 -15.67 -14.09
C ASN A 43 -2.09 -14.68 -13.73
N LYS A 44 -3.31 -14.88 -14.22
CA LYS A 44 -4.45 -14.00 -13.88
C LYS A 44 -4.70 -13.99 -12.37
N ALA A 45 -4.79 -15.16 -11.75
CA ALA A 45 -4.97 -15.30 -10.32
C ALA A 45 -3.75 -14.76 -9.55
N ALA A 46 -2.53 -14.94 -10.09
CA ALA A 46 -1.32 -14.42 -9.47
C ALA A 46 -1.30 -12.89 -9.43
N VAL A 47 -1.55 -12.24 -10.57
CA VAL A 47 -1.63 -10.78 -10.66
C VAL A 47 -2.74 -10.22 -9.77
N LEU A 48 -3.93 -10.83 -9.76
CA LEU A 48 -5.02 -10.40 -8.88
C LEU A 48 -4.67 -10.54 -7.40
N SER A 49 -3.97 -11.63 -7.02
CA SER A 49 -3.51 -11.84 -5.65
C SER A 49 -2.52 -10.75 -5.23
N VAL A 50 -1.52 -10.48 -6.06
CA VAL A 50 -0.47 -9.49 -5.78
C VAL A 50 -1.04 -8.08 -5.72
N MET A 51 -1.87 -7.69 -6.69
CA MET A 51 -2.56 -6.39 -6.68
C MET A 51 -3.48 -6.21 -5.47
N SER A 52 -4.10 -7.29 -4.98
CA SER A 52 -4.91 -7.25 -3.76
C SER A 52 -4.05 -6.95 -2.54
N SER A 53 -2.84 -7.49 -2.45
CA SER A 53 -1.90 -7.17 -1.37
C SER A 53 -1.53 -5.69 -1.39
N TYR A 54 -1.20 -5.13 -2.56
CA TYR A 54 -0.91 -3.69 -2.68
C TYR A 54 -2.13 -2.83 -2.33
N ALA A 55 -3.33 -3.23 -2.73
CA ALA A 55 -4.55 -2.52 -2.40
C ALA A 55 -4.82 -2.49 -0.88
N SER A 56 -4.43 -3.55 -0.16
CA SER A 56 -4.45 -3.58 1.31
C SER A 56 -3.44 -2.60 1.88
N VAL A 57 -2.18 -2.59 1.43
CA VAL A 57 -1.18 -1.62 1.91
C VAL A 57 -1.64 -0.18 1.71
N VAL A 58 -2.16 0.16 0.52
CA VAL A 58 -2.69 1.52 0.27
C VAL A 58 -3.87 1.84 1.19
N LYS A 59 -4.72 0.86 1.49
CA LYS A 59 -5.84 1.04 2.41
C LYS A 59 -5.33 1.29 3.82
N ASP A 60 -4.39 0.49 4.30
CA ASP A 60 -3.86 0.58 5.65
C ASP A 60 -3.13 1.92 5.85
N ALA A 61 -2.26 2.33 4.91
CA ALA A 61 -1.61 3.64 4.95
C ALA A 61 -2.60 4.82 4.92
N LEU A 62 -3.70 4.71 4.17
CA LEU A 62 -4.77 5.73 4.20
C LEU A 62 -5.47 5.79 5.56
N GLU A 63 -5.80 4.64 6.14
CA GLU A 63 -6.45 4.55 7.45
C GLU A 63 -5.53 5.07 8.56
N GLU A 64 -4.24 4.73 8.52
CA GLU A 64 -3.21 5.25 9.43
C GLU A 64 -3.10 6.78 9.34
N MET A 65 -3.01 7.34 8.12
CA MET A 65 -2.93 8.78 7.95
C MET A 65 -4.22 9.51 8.36
N GLU A 66 -5.39 8.94 8.11
CA GLU A 66 -6.68 9.52 8.53
C GLU A 66 -6.83 9.46 10.07
N GLN A 67 -6.42 8.37 10.72
CA GLN A 67 -6.42 8.24 12.17
C GLN A 67 -5.41 9.18 12.84
N ALA A 68 -4.22 9.32 12.26
CA ALA A 68 -3.17 10.18 12.82
C ALA A 68 -3.58 11.66 12.86
N GLN A 69 -4.47 12.10 11.97
CA GLN A 69 -5.02 13.46 11.93
C GLN A 69 -6.17 13.70 12.92
N HIS A 70 -6.72 12.67 13.55
CA HIS A 70 -7.88 12.83 14.43
C HIS A 70 -7.51 13.58 15.70
N GLU A 71 -8.29 14.59 16.07
CA GLU A 71 -8.04 15.48 17.22
C GLU A 71 -8.04 14.74 18.58
N ASP A 72 -8.68 13.57 18.62
CA ASP A 72 -8.74 12.69 19.80
C ASP A 72 -7.51 11.79 19.97
N ASN A 73 -6.50 11.87 19.09
CA ASN A 73 -5.26 11.15 19.30
C ASN A 73 -4.48 11.83 20.44
N PRO A 74 -4.44 11.25 21.65
CA PRO A 74 -3.79 11.89 22.78
C PRO A 74 -2.32 12.12 22.45
N ASP A 75 -1.84 13.33 22.73
CA ASP A 75 -0.42 13.64 22.59
C ASP A 75 0.38 12.62 23.40
N PRO A 76 1.23 11.77 22.77
CA PRO A 76 2.00 10.76 23.48
C PRO A 76 2.92 11.35 24.56
N PHE A 77 3.17 12.66 24.50
CA PHE A 77 3.99 13.41 25.44
C PHE A 77 3.17 14.25 26.42
N SER A 78 1.83 14.17 26.43
CA SER A 78 0.96 14.92 27.36
C SER A 78 1.32 14.66 28.83
N ASP A 79 1.75 13.43 29.12
CA ASP A 79 1.98 12.96 30.49
C ASP A 79 3.42 13.21 30.98
N ILE A 80 4.30 13.72 30.10
CA ILE A 80 5.73 13.90 30.39
C ILE A 80 6.05 15.35 30.80
N LEU A 81 5.13 16.31 30.60
CA LEU A 81 5.40 17.73 30.77
C LEU A 81 4.62 18.33 31.96
N ASP A 82 5.37 18.75 32.99
CA ASP A 82 4.88 19.49 34.15
C ASP A 82 4.32 20.85 33.73
N ASP A 83 3.20 21.25 34.35
CA ASP A 83 2.25 22.33 33.97
C ASP A 83 2.85 23.76 34.07
N GLY A 84 4.17 23.88 34.17
CA GLY A 84 4.91 25.08 34.56
C GLY A 84 5.70 25.79 33.45
N ASP A 85 5.83 25.24 32.25
CA ASP A 85 6.74 25.77 31.21
C ASP A 85 6.08 25.92 29.82
N LEU A 86 4.82 26.39 29.81
CA LEU A 86 3.98 26.59 28.61
C LEU A 86 4.58 27.56 27.58
N ASP A 87 5.56 28.39 27.98
CA ASP A 87 6.24 29.36 27.10
C ASP A 87 7.50 28.79 26.42
N ALA A 88 7.92 27.56 26.73
CA ALA A 88 9.05 26.87 26.10
C ALA A 88 8.62 25.93 24.95
N ARG A 89 7.62 26.32 24.14
CA ARG A 89 7.16 25.59 22.94
C ARG A 89 8.19 25.58 21.78
N GLY A 90 9.43 25.16 22.06
CA GLY A 90 10.49 24.94 21.08
C GLY A 90 10.34 23.65 20.25
N ASN A 91 9.25 22.91 20.41
CA ASN A 91 9.03 21.62 19.76
C ASN A 91 8.05 21.68 18.56
N GLN A 92 8.10 22.77 17.78
CA GLN A 92 7.24 22.97 16.60
C GLN A 92 7.36 21.84 15.57
N ASP A 93 8.49 21.13 15.56
CA ASP A 93 8.79 20.03 14.65
C ASP A 93 7.98 18.74 14.92
N THR A 94 7.26 18.66 16.04
CA THR A 94 6.48 17.47 16.41
C THR A 94 5.01 17.54 16.00
N TYR A 95 4.53 18.68 15.52
CA TYR A 95 3.12 18.87 15.15
C TYR A 95 2.97 19.34 13.70
N TRP A 96 1.84 19.00 13.08
CA TRP A 96 1.46 19.57 11.79
C TRP A 96 1.09 21.04 11.93
N SER A 97 1.72 21.88 11.11
CA SER A 97 1.26 23.23 10.88
C SER A 97 -0.03 23.26 10.04
N GLU A 98 -0.71 24.40 10.01
CA GLU A 98 -1.87 24.59 9.13
C GLU A 98 -1.49 24.42 7.64
N ALA A 99 -0.29 24.83 7.25
CA ALA A 99 0.22 24.62 5.90
C ALA A 99 0.40 23.13 5.58
N ASP A 100 0.90 22.34 6.54
CA ASP A 100 1.05 20.89 6.40
C ASP A 100 -0.31 20.22 6.21
N ARG A 101 -1.31 20.61 7.02
CA ARG A 101 -2.69 20.10 6.91
C ARG A 101 -3.30 20.37 5.54
N GLN A 102 -3.04 21.54 4.96
CA GLN A 102 -3.52 21.86 3.62
C GLN A 102 -2.85 20.98 2.54
N VAL A 103 -1.56 20.65 2.70
CA VAL A 103 -0.82 19.77 1.79
C VAL A 103 -1.24 18.30 1.94
N MET A 104 -1.63 17.85 3.14
CA MET A 104 -2.10 16.49 3.38
C MET A 104 -3.32 16.13 2.54
N ALA A 105 -4.33 17.00 2.46
CA ALA A 105 -5.58 16.72 1.76
C ALA A 105 -5.39 16.25 0.29
N PRO A 106 -4.64 16.95 -0.59
CA PRO A 106 -4.38 16.45 -1.94
C PRO A 106 -3.45 15.23 -1.98
N CYS A 107 -2.57 15.01 -1.00
CA CYS A 107 -1.76 13.79 -0.90
C CYS A 107 -2.64 12.56 -0.61
N LEU A 108 -3.59 12.67 0.33
CA LEU A 108 -4.59 11.62 0.58
C LEU A 108 -5.49 11.41 -0.65
N GLY A 109 -5.81 12.49 -1.37
CA GLY A 109 -6.51 12.40 -2.65
C GLY A 109 -5.75 11.55 -3.68
N LEU A 110 -4.43 11.69 -3.73
CA LEU A 110 -3.57 10.89 -4.59
C LEU A 110 -3.50 9.42 -4.13
N MET A 111 -3.35 9.15 -2.83
CA MET A 111 -3.40 7.78 -2.28
C MET A 111 -4.76 7.10 -2.55
N LYS A 112 -5.87 7.86 -2.46
CA LYS A 112 -7.22 7.40 -2.84
C LYS A 112 -7.30 7.10 -4.34
N ALA A 113 -6.65 7.88 -5.19
CA ALA A 113 -6.53 7.60 -6.61
C ALA A 113 -5.74 6.29 -6.87
N SER A 114 -4.66 6.03 -6.11
CA SER A 114 -3.91 4.76 -6.16
C SER A 114 -4.80 3.57 -5.83
N LYS A 115 -5.56 3.65 -4.74
CA LYS A 115 -6.52 2.61 -4.35
C LYS A 115 -7.58 2.37 -5.44
N ALA A 116 -8.12 3.44 -6.02
CA ALA A 116 -9.09 3.36 -7.09
C ALA A 116 -8.49 2.75 -8.37
N CYS A 117 -7.25 3.10 -8.70
CA CYS A 117 -6.49 2.54 -9.82
C CYS A 117 -6.32 1.03 -9.66
N LEU A 118 -5.76 0.57 -8.55
CA LEU A 118 -5.61 -0.86 -8.23
C LEU A 118 -6.94 -1.61 -8.31
N LYS A 119 -8.01 -1.03 -7.76
CA LYS A 119 -9.37 -1.61 -7.80
C LYS A 119 -9.90 -1.75 -9.23
N LYS A 120 -9.74 -0.71 -10.06
CA LYS A 120 -10.23 -0.69 -11.44
C LYS A 120 -9.44 -1.62 -12.35
N VAL A 121 -8.11 -1.58 -12.27
CA VAL A 121 -7.23 -2.48 -13.02
C VAL A 121 -7.49 -3.94 -12.61
N SER A 122 -7.61 -4.23 -11.31
CA SER A 122 -7.97 -5.58 -10.83
C SER A 122 -9.33 -6.02 -11.37
N GLY A 123 -10.30 -5.11 -11.43
CA GLY A 123 -11.62 -5.36 -12.03
C GLY A 123 -11.53 -5.74 -13.51
N ALA A 124 -10.75 -4.99 -14.27
CA ALA A 124 -10.51 -5.24 -15.70
C ALA A 124 -9.78 -6.58 -15.92
N VAL A 125 -8.72 -6.86 -15.15
CA VAL A 125 -8.02 -8.16 -15.20
C VAL A 125 -8.97 -9.30 -14.85
N LYS A 126 -9.83 -9.14 -13.84
CA LYS A 126 -10.82 -10.16 -13.48
C LYS A 126 -11.82 -10.41 -14.60
N ALA A 127 -12.32 -9.36 -15.25
CA ALA A 127 -13.32 -9.46 -16.30
C ALA A 127 -12.76 -9.95 -17.64
N HIS A 128 -11.56 -9.50 -18.01
CA HIS A 128 -11.04 -9.61 -19.38
C HIS A 128 -9.66 -10.27 -19.48
N GLY A 129 -8.98 -10.51 -18.36
CA GLY A 129 -7.67 -11.17 -18.33
C GLY A 129 -7.72 -12.56 -18.92
N LYS A 130 -6.82 -12.81 -19.87
CA LYS A 130 -6.65 -14.09 -20.58
C LYS A 130 -5.23 -14.61 -20.34
N THR A 131 -5.09 -15.93 -20.34
CA THR A 131 -3.81 -16.64 -20.17
C THR A 131 -3.61 -17.69 -21.28
N ASP A 132 -4.27 -17.48 -22.42
CA ASP A 132 -4.31 -18.42 -23.55
C ASP A 132 -3.05 -18.40 -24.43
N ASN A 133 -2.21 -17.37 -24.33
CA ASN A 133 -0.97 -17.24 -25.09
C ASN A 133 0.09 -16.40 -24.35
N LEU A 134 1.34 -16.48 -24.81
CA LEU A 134 2.49 -15.82 -24.20
C LEU A 134 2.40 -14.28 -24.20
N GLN A 135 1.75 -13.68 -25.20
CA GLN A 135 1.59 -12.22 -25.26
C GLN A 135 0.62 -11.73 -24.19
N HIS A 136 -0.52 -12.41 -24.00
CA HIS A 136 -1.44 -12.06 -22.92
C HIS A 136 -0.82 -12.27 -21.54
N ILE A 137 -0.03 -13.34 -21.37
CA ILE A 137 0.73 -13.59 -20.13
C ILE A 137 1.71 -12.45 -19.87
N ALA A 138 2.54 -12.08 -20.84
CA ALA A 138 3.49 -10.98 -20.70
C ALA A 138 2.80 -9.65 -20.35
N GLN A 139 1.64 -9.35 -20.94
CA GLN A 139 0.88 -8.15 -20.61
C GLN A 139 0.30 -8.16 -19.18
N LEU A 140 0.01 -9.33 -18.60
CA LEU A 140 -0.37 -9.42 -17.19
C LEU A 140 0.86 -9.22 -16.29
N ASP A 141 2.01 -9.77 -16.68
CA ASP A 141 3.26 -9.60 -15.95
C ASP A 141 3.70 -8.12 -15.95
N ASP A 142 3.61 -7.42 -17.08
CA ASP A 142 3.86 -5.97 -17.18
C ASP A 142 2.97 -5.16 -16.21
N LEU A 143 1.71 -5.56 -16.03
CA LEU A 143 0.78 -4.94 -15.07
C LEU A 143 1.19 -5.23 -13.63
N ALA A 144 1.60 -6.46 -13.32
CA ALA A 144 2.08 -6.82 -11.99
C ALA A 144 3.35 -6.05 -11.62
N ASP A 145 4.30 -5.97 -12.56
CA ASP A 145 5.58 -5.29 -12.37
C ASP A 145 5.39 -3.80 -12.07
N VAL A 146 4.60 -3.09 -12.89
CA VAL A 146 4.37 -1.66 -12.66
C VAL A 146 3.54 -1.39 -11.41
N THR A 147 2.58 -2.26 -11.06
CA THR A 147 1.75 -2.06 -9.86
C THR A 147 2.50 -2.35 -8.56
N ASN A 148 3.58 -3.14 -8.62
CA ASN A 148 4.49 -3.36 -7.49
C ASN A 148 5.18 -2.07 -7.02
N GLU A 149 5.40 -1.11 -7.91
CA GLU A 149 6.00 0.19 -7.55
C GLU A 149 5.06 1.06 -6.70
N ILE A 150 3.75 0.77 -6.66
CA ILE A 150 2.76 1.58 -5.92
C ILE A 150 2.99 1.49 -4.42
N SER A 151 3.21 0.29 -3.87
CA SER A 151 3.29 0.10 -2.42
C SER A 151 4.47 0.87 -1.80
N PRO A 152 5.72 0.72 -2.28
CA PRO A 152 6.82 1.52 -1.75
C PRO A 152 6.61 3.03 -1.91
N SER A 153 6.04 3.47 -3.05
CA SER A 153 5.79 4.90 -3.27
C SER A 153 4.68 5.46 -2.38
N ILE A 154 3.73 4.63 -1.94
CA ILE A 154 2.70 5.00 -0.95
C ILE A 154 3.35 5.14 0.42
N ASP A 155 4.20 4.20 0.80
CA ASP A 155 4.92 4.23 2.08
C ASP A 155 5.83 5.46 2.15
N ASP A 156 6.61 5.75 1.11
CA ASP A 156 7.46 6.94 1.02
C ASP A 156 6.66 8.24 1.14
N LEU A 157 5.49 8.30 0.48
CA LEU A 157 4.61 9.46 0.60
C LEU A 157 4.07 9.58 2.02
N ALA A 158 3.52 8.50 2.60
CA ALA A 158 2.96 8.51 3.94
C ALA A 158 4.01 8.92 4.99
N LEU A 159 5.21 8.34 4.94
CA LEU A 159 6.32 8.70 5.84
C LEU A 159 6.69 10.18 5.73
N SER A 160 6.71 10.74 4.51
CA SER A 160 7.01 12.16 4.31
C SER A 160 5.92 13.11 4.84
N LEU A 161 4.73 12.60 5.14
CA LEU A 161 3.63 13.39 5.70
C LEU A 161 3.70 13.52 7.21
N TYR A 162 4.51 12.74 7.93
CA TYR A 162 4.65 12.92 9.39
C TYR A 162 5.55 14.12 9.74
N PRO A 163 5.31 14.81 10.89
CA PRO A 163 6.17 15.90 11.34
C PRO A 163 7.60 15.44 11.70
N PRO A 164 8.63 16.29 11.51
CA PRO A 164 8.58 17.57 10.80
C PRO A 164 8.42 17.36 9.28
N MET A 165 7.37 17.94 8.70
CA MET A 165 7.01 17.69 7.31
C MET A 165 7.88 18.52 6.36
N SER A 166 8.66 17.84 5.50
CA SER A 166 9.39 18.51 4.41
C SER A 166 8.51 18.63 3.17
N HIS A 167 8.02 19.83 2.86
CA HIS A 167 7.19 20.09 1.67
C HIS A 167 7.90 19.72 0.35
N THR A 168 9.23 19.83 0.33
CA THR A 168 10.05 19.39 -0.80
C THR A 168 10.03 17.87 -0.96
N ALA A 169 10.17 17.13 0.14
CA ALA A 169 10.08 15.66 0.12
C ALA A 169 8.67 15.20 -0.25
N VAL A 170 7.62 15.80 0.34
CA VAL A 170 6.22 15.51 0.00
C VAL A 170 5.95 15.74 -1.48
N ARG A 171 6.41 16.87 -2.04
CA ARG A 171 6.25 17.14 -3.47
C ARG A 171 6.94 16.08 -4.33
N PHE A 172 8.16 15.70 -3.98
CA PHE A 172 8.93 14.70 -4.71
C PHE A 172 8.22 13.34 -4.68
N ASN A 173 7.86 12.85 -3.48
CA ASN A 173 7.20 11.56 -3.29
C ASN A 173 5.81 11.53 -3.95
N ALA A 174 5.03 12.61 -3.86
CA ALA A 174 3.75 12.72 -4.54
C ALA A 174 3.90 12.73 -6.07
N ALA A 175 4.94 13.40 -6.61
CA ALA A 175 5.21 13.39 -8.04
C ALA A 175 5.65 12.01 -8.53
N ASN A 176 6.45 11.28 -7.74
CA ASN A 176 6.83 9.91 -8.03
C ASN A 176 5.60 8.99 -8.09
N LEU A 177 4.75 9.03 -7.05
CA LEU A 177 3.51 8.25 -7.02
C LEU A 177 2.62 8.57 -8.22
N ALA A 178 2.42 9.85 -8.52
CA ALA A 178 1.64 10.27 -9.68
C ALA A 178 2.20 9.72 -11.00
N SER A 179 3.53 9.71 -11.16
CA SER A 179 4.19 9.13 -12.34
C SER A 179 3.94 7.63 -12.46
N ILE A 180 4.08 6.88 -11.36
CA ILE A 180 3.81 5.44 -11.30
C ILE A 180 2.36 5.16 -11.67
N LEU A 181 1.40 5.88 -11.08
CA LEU A 181 -0.03 5.69 -11.39
C LEU A 181 -0.35 5.98 -12.86
N LYS A 182 0.26 7.01 -13.45
CA LYS A 182 0.10 7.31 -14.87
C LYS A 182 0.65 6.18 -15.75
N LYS A 183 1.83 5.65 -15.42
CA LYS A 183 2.44 4.49 -16.09
C LYS A 183 1.54 3.25 -16.00
N VAL A 184 0.94 2.98 -14.84
CA VAL A 184 -0.04 1.90 -14.66
C VAL A 184 -1.25 2.08 -15.59
N LEU A 185 -1.82 3.29 -15.63
CA LEU A 185 -2.96 3.61 -16.49
C LEU A 185 -2.61 3.51 -17.98
N GLU A 186 -1.41 3.93 -18.37
CA GLU A 186 -0.91 3.83 -19.73
C GLU A 186 -0.73 2.37 -20.17
N ILE A 187 -0.03 1.56 -19.37
CA ILE A 187 0.13 0.12 -19.64
C ILE A 187 -1.23 -0.57 -19.69
N THR A 188 -2.13 -0.24 -18.77
CA THR A 188 -3.49 -0.79 -18.76
C THR A 188 -4.23 -0.47 -20.06
N LYS A 189 -4.14 0.78 -20.54
CA LYS A 189 -4.81 1.22 -21.78
C LYS A 189 -4.41 0.40 -23.01
N PHE A 190 -3.17 -0.06 -23.07
CA PHE A 190 -2.64 -0.87 -24.19
C PHE A 190 -2.67 -2.38 -23.91
N CYS A 191 -3.09 -2.80 -22.71
CA CYS A 191 -3.21 -4.20 -22.33
C CYS A 191 -4.53 -4.80 -22.84
N HIS A 192 -4.53 -6.11 -23.15
CA HIS A 192 -5.73 -6.84 -23.59
C HIS A 192 -6.90 -6.81 -22.59
N VAL A 193 -6.65 -6.43 -21.34
CA VAL A 193 -7.68 -6.32 -20.29
C VAL A 193 -8.54 -5.06 -20.42
N CYS A 194 -8.06 -4.04 -21.14
CA CYS A 194 -8.76 -2.77 -21.31
C CYS A 194 -9.58 -2.79 -22.59
N SER A 195 -10.88 -3.01 -22.44
CA SER A 195 -11.84 -2.86 -23.54
C SER A 195 -12.29 -1.40 -23.67
N GLU A 196 -13.04 -1.06 -24.72
CA GLU A 196 -13.57 0.31 -24.90
C GLU A 196 -14.45 0.77 -23.72
N SER A 197 -15.09 -0.15 -22.98
CA SER A 197 -15.89 0.20 -21.79
C SER A 197 -15.03 0.73 -20.63
N GLU A 198 -13.74 0.43 -20.63
CA GLU A 198 -12.82 0.78 -19.55
C GLU A 198 -12.16 2.16 -19.75
N ALA A 199 -12.16 2.70 -20.98
CA ALA A 199 -11.48 3.95 -21.34
C ALA A 199 -11.91 5.15 -20.45
N ASN A 200 -13.21 5.25 -20.15
CA ASN A 200 -13.76 6.37 -19.39
C ASN A 200 -13.17 6.50 -17.98
N TRP A 201 -12.99 5.39 -17.27
CA TRP A 201 -12.43 5.47 -15.91
C TRP A 201 -10.91 5.67 -15.94
N VAL A 202 -10.22 5.20 -16.99
CA VAL A 202 -8.79 5.45 -17.17
C VAL A 202 -8.53 6.95 -17.33
N GLU A 203 -9.34 7.64 -18.15
CA GLU A 203 -9.26 9.08 -18.33
C GLU A 203 -9.64 9.85 -17.06
N PHE A 204 -10.72 9.44 -16.39
CA PHE A 204 -11.14 10.03 -15.13
C PHE A 204 -10.05 9.94 -14.05
N LEU A 205 -9.41 8.77 -13.89
CA LEU A 205 -8.33 8.59 -12.92
C LEU A 205 -7.10 9.41 -13.28
N ASN A 206 -6.74 9.49 -14.57
CA ASN A 206 -5.66 10.37 -15.03
C ASN A 206 -5.92 11.84 -14.64
N ALA A 207 -7.13 12.34 -14.91
CA ALA A 207 -7.52 13.70 -14.53
C ALA A 207 -7.50 13.92 -13.00
N ALA A 208 -7.94 12.91 -12.22
CA ALA A 208 -7.89 12.96 -10.77
C ALA A 208 -6.45 13.02 -10.23
N ILE A 209 -5.52 12.27 -10.83
CA ILE A 209 -4.09 12.32 -10.50
C ILE A 209 -3.54 13.72 -10.79
N ASP A 210 -3.82 14.26 -11.98
CA ASP A 210 -3.37 15.61 -12.39
C ASP A 210 -3.90 16.72 -11.47
N HIS A 211 -5.17 16.63 -11.09
CA HIS A 211 -5.77 17.58 -10.15
C HIS A 211 -5.08 17.55 -8.78
N ASN A 212 -4.83 16.37 -8.21
CA ASN A 212 -4.20 16.25 -6.90
C ASN A 212 -2.73 16.70 -6.94
N ILE A 213 -1.95 16.26 -7.93
CA ILE A 213 -0.55 16.69 -8.03
C ILE A 213 -0.42 18.19 -8.33
N GLY A 214 -1.35 18.77 -9.09
CA GLY A 214 -1.43 20.22 -9.30
C GLY A 214 -1.62 20.98 -7.99
N LYS A 215 -2.52 20.50 -7.11
CA LYS A 215 -2.71 21.08 -5.78
C LYS A 215 -1.47 20.94 -4.89
N VAL A 216 -0.84 19.76 -4.84
CA VAL A 216 0.40 19.56 -4.08
C VAL A 216 1.47 20.55 -4.54
N LYS A 217 1.67 20.70 -5.86
CA LYS A 217 2.64 21.64 -6.42
C LYS A 217 2.35 23.08 -5.99
N ASN A 218 1.10 23.52 -6.10
CA ASN A 218 0.71 24.90 -5.78
C ASN A 218 0.91 25.21 -4.29
N LEU A 219 0.56 24.28 -3.40
CA LEU A 219 0.65 24.50 -1.95
C LEU A 219 2.08 24.47 -1.42
N THR A 220 2.99 23.78 -2.11
CA THR A 220 4.38 23.63 -1.68
C THR A 220 5.31 24.66 -2.32
N GLN A 221 4.86 25.45 -3.32
CA GLN A 221 5.72 26.29 -4.20
C GLN A 221 6.53 27.38 -3.47
N GLY A 222 6.12 27.76 -2.26
CA GLY A 222 6.80 28.76 -1.43
C GLY A 222 7.86 28.21 -0.47
N SER A 223 8.03 26.90 -0.37
CA SER A 223 8.96 26.26 0.57
C SER A 223 10.33 26.14 -0.09
N ILE A 224 11.18 27.16 0.11
CA ILE A 224 12.61 27.17 -0.27
C ILE A 224 13.45 26.90 0.97
#